data_AF-A0A166G5Z5-F1
#
_entry.id   AF-A0A166G5Z5-F1
#
_cell.length_a   1.000
_cell.length_b   1.000
_cell.length_c   1.000
_cell.angle_alpha   90.00
_cell.angle_beta   90.00
_cell.angle_gamma   90.00
#
_symmetry.space_group_name_H-M   'P 1'
#
loop_
_entity.id
_entity.type
_entity.pdbx_description
1 polymer ?
#
loop_
_entity_poly.entity_id
_entity_poly.type
_entity_poly.pdbx_seq_one_letter_code
_entity_poly.pdbx_strand_id
1 'polypeptide(L)'
;MLSLQSLKESSTAFPPLQSVLGGLLQLLNTYDTMMQNAGDRQRLYDRIDAIQDSLIIAWGNDDSRLRPFTNTQLRALEAFGMSIQRILHEANSLSASGSSPLRQFVLARRHKGQISGLLSSLTQADDDFRRCIQLDNSHRIVDVQLTAYEHHAATQTGLRTLQIMMALSTILFA
;
A
#
# COMPACT_ATOMS: atom_id res chain seq x y z
N MET A 1 12.04 -12.89 1.09
CA MET A 1 11.27 -14.04 0.57
C MET A 1 10.44 -14.78 1.62
N LEU A 2 11.05 -15.37 2.66
CA LEU A 2 10.29 -16.09 3.72
C LEU A 2 9.24 -15.19 4.39
N SER A 3 9.57 -13.92 4.58
CA SER A 3 8.69 -12.88 5.12
C SER A 3 7.42 -12.65 4.29
N LEU A 4 7.53 -12.59 2.95
CA LEU A 4 6.41 -12.36 2.05
C LEU A 4 5.44 -13.55 2.03
N GLN A 5 5.99 -14.76 2.12
CA GLN A 5 5.22 -16.00 2.24
C GLN A 5 4.46 -16.05 3.57
N SER A 6 5.14 -15.77 4.69
CA SER A 6 4.49 -15.67 6.01
C SER A 6 3.41 -14.58 6.04
N LEU A 7 3.66 -13.43 5.40
CA LEU A 7 2.68 -12.36 5.29
C LEU A 7 1.44 -12.82 4.50
N LYS A 8 1.63 -13.53 3.38
CA LYS A 8 0.54 -14.10 2.60
C LYS A 8 -0.30 -15.08 3.42
N GLU A 9 0.35 -15.96 4.18
CA GLU A 9 -0.33 -16.95 5.03
C GLU A 9 -1.11 -16.27 6.17
N SER A 10 -0.58 -15.20 6.75
CA SER A 10 -1.28 -14.40 7.76
C SER A 10 -2.46 -13.59 7.19
N SER A 11 -2.45 -13.29 5.89
CA SER A 11 -3.46 -12.44 5.23
C SER A 11 -4.71 -13.19 4.72
N THR A 12 -4.90 -14.46 5.07
CA THR A 12 -6.02 -15.30 4.56
C THR A 12 -7.40 -14.73 4.89
N ALA A 13 -7.53 -13.97 5.98
CA ALA A 13 -8.76 -13.27 6.35
C ALA A 13 -9.04 -12.02 5.50
N PHE A 14 -8.11 -11.60 4.63
CA PHE A 14 -8.22 -10.40 3.81
C PHE A 14 -7.84 -10.70 2.34
N PRO A 15 -8.79 -11.23 1.54
CA PRO A 15 -8.53 -11.71 0.19
C PRO A 15 -7.83 -10.73 -0.77
N PRO A 16 -8.13 -9.41 -0.75
CA PRO A 16 -7.43 -8.45 -1.61
C PRO A 16 -5.91 -8.41 -1.37
N LEU A 17 -5.49 -8.41 -0.11
CA LEU A 17 -4.06 -8.41 0.26
C LEU A 17 -3.42 -9.74 -0.10
N GLN A 18 -4.10 -10.85 0.19
CA GLN A 18 -3.61 -12.17 -0.17
C GLN A 18 -3.38 -12.30 -1.69
N SER A 19 -4.27 -11.72 -2.51
CA SER A 19 -4.14 -11.70 -3.96
C SER A 19 -2.91 -10.92 -4.42
N VAL A 20 -2.69 -9.72 -3.85
CA VAL A 20 -1.50 -8.89 -4.13
C VAL A 20 -0.21 -9.63 -3.76
N LEU A 21 -0.15 -10.21 -2.57
CA LEU A 21 1.02 -10.97 -2.10
C LEU A 21 1.27 -12.22 -2.96
N GLY A 22 0.20 -12.90 -3.38
CA GLY A 22 0.26 -14.00 -4.33
C GLY A 22 0.85 -13.57 -5.69
N GLY A 23 0.39 -12.42 -6.21
CA GLY A 23 0.92 -11.84 -7.44
C GLY A 23 2.40 -11.46 -7.34
N LEU A 24 2.84 -10.89 -6.22
CA LEU A 24 4.25 -10.55 -5.99
C LEU A 24 5.14 -11.80 -5.93
N LEU A 25 4.70 -12.86 -5.25
CA LEU A 25 5.42 -14.14 -5.22
C LEU A 25 5.52 -14.77 -6.62
N GLN A 26 4.42 -14.72 -7.39
CA GLN A 26 4.42 -15.20 -8.76
C GLN A 26 5.36 -14.37 -9.64
N LEU A 27 5.38 -13.04 -9.45
CA LEU A 27 6.25 -12.14 -10.19
C LEU A 27 7.71 -12.45 -9.94
N LEU A 28 8.07 -12.67 -8.67
CA LEU A 28 9.42 -13.07 -8.27
C LEU A 28 9.82 -14.38 -8.94
N ASN A 29 8.96 -15.40 -8.91
CA ASN A 29 9.24 -16.68 -9.58
C ASN A 29 9.41 -16.52 -11.11
N THR A 30 8.52 -15.75 -11.75
CA THR A 30 8.63 -15.45 -13.20
C THR A 30 9.97 -14.78 -13.50
N TYR A 31 10.37 -13.80 -12.70
CA TYR A 31 11.64 -13.09 -12.90
C TYR A 31 12.87 -13.93 -12.62
N ASP A 32 12.85 -14.82 -11.63
CA ASP A 32 13.95 -15.74 -11.35
C ASP A 32 14.24 -16.66 -12.55
N THR A 33 13.20 -17.03 -13.30
CA THR A 33 13.36 -17.81 -14.54
C THR A 33 13.80 -16.97 -15.75
N MET A 34 13.42 -15.68 -15.80
CA MET A 34 13.72 -14.79 -16.94
C MET A 34 15.07 -14.06 -16.82
N MET A 35 15.53 -13.77 -15.60
CA MET A 35 16.70 -12.93 -15.37
C MET A 35 17.95 -13.76 -15.15
N GLN A 36 18.91 -13.63 -16.06
CA GLN A 36 20.28 -14.11 -15.85
C GLN A 36 21.19 -13.04 -15.21
N ASN A 37 20.75 -11.78 -15.19
CA ASN A 37 21.53 -10.68 -14.60
C ASN A 37 21.31 -10.62 -13.07
N ALA A 38 22.37 -10.89 -12.31
CA ALA A 38 22.32 -10.84 -10.85
C ALA A 38 21.96 -9.45 -10.28
N GLY A 39 22.40 -8.38 -10.94
CA GLY A 39 22.12 -7.01 -10.52
C GLY A 39 20.65 -6.63 -10.69
N ASP A 40 20.03 -6.98 -11.82
CA ASP A 40 18.60 -6.72 -12.04
C ASP A 40 17.73 -7.57 -11.11
N ARG A 41 18.16 -8.80 -10.80
CA ARG A 41 17.51 -9.67 -9.81
C ARG A 41 17.55 -9.10 -8.41
N GLN A 42 18.72 -8.60 -7.98
CA GLN A 42 18.86 -7.96 -6.68
C GLN A 42 17.95 -6.74 -6.56
N ARG A 43 17.88 -5.89 -7.59
CA ARG A 43 16.98 -4.73 -7.61
C ARG A 43 15.52 -5.10 -7.48
N LEU A 44 15.10 -6.22 -8.10
CA LEU A 44 13.75 -6.74 -7.93
C LEU A 44 13.50 -7.14 -6.47
N TYR A 45 14.42 -7.89 -5.85
CA TYR A 45 14.29 -8.30 -4.46
C TYR A 45 14.22 -7.09 -3.53
N ASP A 46 15.15 -6.13 -3.68
CA ASP A 46 15.15 -4.89 -2.89
C ASP A 46 13.81 -4.15 -3.04
N ARG A 47 13.23 -4.13 -4.25
CA ARG A 47 11.94 -3.49 -4.46
C ARG A 47 10.77 -4.25 -3.85
N ILE A 48 10.77 -5.59 -3.92
CA ILE A 48 9.74 -6.42 -3.30
C ILE A 48 9.81 -6.30 -1.77
N ASP A 49 11.00 -6.25 -1.19
CA ASP A 49 11.18 -6.05 0.25
C ASP A 49 10.66 -4.66 0.67
N ALA A 50 10.94 -3.60 -0.09
CA ALA A 50 10.37 -2.27 0.17
C ALA A 50 8.82 -2.22 0.06
N ILE A 51 8.25 -2.95 -0.90
CA ILE A 51 6.79 -3.12 -1.02
C ILE A 51 6.25 -3.84 0.21
N GLN A 52 6.90 -4.93 0.63
CA GLN A 52 6.51 -5.70 1.80
C GLN A 52 6.50 -4.83 3.06
N ASP A 53 7.54 -4.01 3.27
CA ASP A 53 7.59 -3.07 4.39
C ASP A 53 6.45 -2.06 4.32
N SER A 54 6.14 -1.55 3.14
CA SER A 54 5.02 -0.63 2.93
C SER A 54 3.67 -1.29 3.23
N LEU A 55 3.49 -2.56 2.87
CA LEU A 55 2.32 -3.35 3.23
C LEU A 55 2.28 -3.60 4.75
N ILE A 56 3.39 -3.95 5.39
CA ILE A 56 3.45 -4.15 6.85
C ILE A 56 3.15 -2.84 7.59
N ILE A 57 3.62 -1.69 7.12
CA ILE A 57 3.30 -0.40 7.72
C ILE A 57 1.80 -0.08 7.58
N ALA A 58 1.21 -0.39 6.42
CA ALA A 58 -0.19 -0.11 6.15
C ALA A 58 -1.17 -1.10 6.82
N TRP A 59 -0.75 -2.36 7.10
CA TRP A 59 -1.61 -3.43 7.60
C TRP A 59 -1.15 -4.14 8.88
N GLY A 60 0.11 -4.05 9.23
CA GLY A 60 0.74 -4.80 10.33
C GLY A 60 0.70 -4.12 11.69
N ASN A 61 0.26 -2.86 11.77
CA ASN A 61 0.07 -2.22 13.08
C ASN A 61 -1.30 -2.60 13.64
N ASP A 62 -1.20 -3.61 14.49
CA ASP A 62 -2.23 -4.45 15.08
C ASP A 62 -3.20 -3.65 15.96
N ASP A 63 -4.24 -3.10 15.33
CA ASP A 63 -5.58 -3.04 15.91
C ASP A 63 -6.62 -2.89 14.79
N SER A 64 -6.56 -3.78 13.79
CA SER A 64 -7.54 -3.84 12.70
C SER A 64 -8.98 -4.01 13.20
N ARG A 65 -9.15 -4.43 14.46
CA ARG A 65 -10.42 -4.44 15.20
C ARG A 65 -10.89 -3.05 15.63
N LEU A 66 -9.98 -2.14 15.95
CA LEU A 66 -10.32 -0.77 16.34
C LEU A 66 -10.51 0.16 15.15
N ARG A 67 -9.90 -0.16 13.99
CA ARG A 67 -9.97 0.72 12.82
C ARG A 67 -10.30 -0.04 11.53
N PRO A 68 -11.56 0.00 11.06
CA PRO A 68 -11.90 -0.58 9.77
C PRO A 68 -11.12 0.11 8.64
N PHE A 69 -10.79 -0.67 7.61
CA PHE A 69 -10.13 -0.16 6.41
C PHE A 69 -11.00 0.89 5.72
N THR A 70 -10.37 1.96 5.26
CA THR A 70 -11.07 2.96 4.45
C THR A 70 -11.29 2.42 3.04
N ASN A 71 -12.34 2.89 2.37
CA ASN A 71 -12.60 2.53 0.98
C ASN A 71 -11.43 2.96 0.07
N THR A 72 -10.77 4.08 0.39
CA THR A 72 -9.56 4.56 -0.28
C THR A 72 -8.42 3.54 -0.21
N GLN A 73 -8.14 2.99 0.98
CA GLN A 73 -7.08 2.00 1.17
C GLN A 73 -7.36 0.73 0.38
N LEU A 74 -8.62 0.26 0.39
CA LEU A 74 -9.03 -0.92 -0.36
C LEU A 74 -8.86 -0.70 -1.88
N ARG A 75 -9.33 0.42 -2.41
CA ARG A 75 -9.18 0.77 -3.83
C ARG A 75 -7.72 0.91 -4.25
N ALA A 76 -6.88 1.51 -3.40
CA ALA A 76 -5.45 1.64 -3.66
C ALA A 76 -4.78 0.26 -3.76
N LEU A 77 -5.15 -0.67 -2.87
CA LEU A 77 -4.65 -2.04 -2.90
C LEU A 77 -5.12 -2.81 -4.14
N GLU A 78 -6.39 -2.66 -4.53
CA GLU A 78 -6.94 -3.25 -5.75
C GLU A 78 -6.24 -2.72 -7.01
N ALA A 79 -6.01 -1.41 -7.09
CA ALA A 79 -5.29 -0.78 -8.19
C ALA A 79 -3.84 -1.26 -8.28
N PHE A 80 -3.19 -1.45 -7.12
CA PHE A 80 -1.86 -2.05 -7.04
C PHE A 80 -1.87 -3.50 -7.54
N GLY A 81 -2.84 -4.31 -7.10
CA GLY A 81 -3.03 -5.68 -7.57
C GLY A 81 -3.23 -5.77 -9.09
N MET A 82 -4.06 -4.91 -9.68
CA MET A 82 -4.24 -4.84 -11.13
C MET A 82 -2.93 -4.49 -11.86
N SER A 83 -2.11 -3.62 -11.27
CA SER A 83 -0.81 -3.26 -11.83
C SER A 83 0.17 -4.43 -11.81
N ILE A 84 0.22 -5.20 -10.72
CA ILE A 84 1.01 -6.44 -10.64
C ILE A 84 0.55 -7.45 -11.69
N GLN A 85 -0.76 -7.66 -11.85
CA GLN A 85 -1.30 -8.59 -12.86
C GLN A 85 -0.94 -8.17 -14.28
N ARG A 86 -0.97 -6.86 -14.58
CA ARG A 86 -0.51 -6.33 -15.88
C ARG A 86 0.97 -6.63 -16.11
N ILE A 87 1.82 -6.35 -15.12
CA ILE A 87 3.27 -6.62 -15.17
C ILE A 87 3.53 -8.12 -15.37
N LEU A 88 2.80 -8.99 -14.68
CA LEU A 88 2.87 -10.44 -14.84
C LEU A 88 2.49 -10.88 -16.25
N HIS A 89 1.40 -10.33 -16.80
CA HIS A 89 0.96 -10.63 -18.16
C HIS A 89 2.03 -10.23 -19.19
N GLU A 90 2.58 -9.02 -19.05
CA GLU A 90 3.67 -8.54 -19.90
C GLU A 90 4.91 -9.43 -19.75
N ALA A 91 5.34 -9.76 -18.54
CA ALA A 91 6.49 -10.65 -18.30
C ALA A 91 6.31 -12.04 -18.94
N ASN A 92 5.12 -12.65 -18.79
CA ASN A 92 4.81 -13.94 -19.40
C ASN A 92 4.75 -13.87 -20.93
N SER A 93 4.30 -12.76 -21.51
CA SER A 93 4.34 -12.57 -22.97
C SER A 93 5.78 -12.51 -23.51
N LEU A 94 6.72 -11.96 -22.73
CA LEU A 94 8.13 -11.88 -23.07
C LEU A 94 8.81 -13.25 -22.99
N SER A 95 8.47 -14.06 -21.98
CA SER A 95 9.03 -15.41 -21.83
C SER A 95 8.56 -16.35 -22.95
N ALA A 96 7.31 -16.21 -23.41
CA ALA A 96 6.75 -17.03 -24.49
C ALA A 96 7.35 -16.76 -25.88
N SER A 97 7.96 -15.59 -26.11
CA SER A 97 8.42 -15.16 -27.45
C SER A 97 9.80 -15.74 -27.88
N GLY A 98 10.47 -16.54 -27.06
CA GLY A 98 11.87 -16.94 -27.27
C GLY A 98 12.08 -18.39 -27.74
N SER A 99 12.11 -18.66 -29.04
CA SER A 99 12.46 -20.01 -29.59
C SER A 99 13.60 -20.01 -30.62
N SER A 100 14.36 -18.92 -30.80
CA SER A 100 15.43 -18.85 -31.82
C SER A 100 16.78 -18.34 -31.27
N PRO A 101 17.90 -19.02 -31.57
CA PRO A 101 19.23 -18.71 -31.00
C PRO A 101 19.90 -17.46 -31.59
N LEU A 102 19.61 -17.08 -32.84
CA LEU A 102 20.09 -15.80 -33.39
C LEU A 102 19.21 -14.62 -32.93
N ARG A 103 17.94 -14.88 -32.61
CA ARG A 103 17.10 -13.90 -31.93
C ARG A 103 17.56 -13.67 -30.48
N GLN A 104 18.12 -14.67 -29.79
CA GLN A 104 18.53 -14.56 -28.37
C GLN A 104 19.44 -13.36 -28.08
N PHE A 105 20.40 -13.02 -28.95
CA PHE A 105 21.34 -11.93 -28.68
C PHE A 105 20.70 -10.54 -28.86
N VAL A 106 19.89 -10.36 -29.90
CA VAL A 106 19.11 -9.11 -30.11
C VAL A 106 17.99 -9.00 -29.08
N LEU A 107 17.39 -10.12 -28.69
CA LEU A 107 16.42 -10.22 -27.60
C LEU A 107 17.06 -9.85 -26.27
N ALA A 108 18.30 -10.23 -25.96
CA ALA A 108 18.93 -9.92 -24.66
C ALA A 108 18.97 -8.42 -24.36
N ARG A 109 19.30 -7.56 -25.35
CA ARG A 109 19.31 -6.10 -25.17
C ARG A 109 17.90 -5.52 -25.08
N ARG A 110 16.95 -6.02 -25.87
CA ARG A 110 15.54 -5.61 -25.83
C ARG A 110 14.86 -6.04 -24.52
N HIS A 111 15.14 -7.25 -24.08
CA HIS A 111 14.66 -7.85 -22.83
C HIS A 111 15.17 -7.05 -21.64
N LYS A 112 16.44 -6.62 -21.63
CA LYS A 112 16.95 -5.73 -20.59
C LYS A 112 16.14 -4.43 -20.48
N GLY A 113 15.84 -3.80 -21.62
CA GLY A 113 15.00 -2.60 -21.65
C GLY A 113 13.57 -2.85 -21.14
N GLN A 114 12.96 -3.96 -21.57
CA GLN A 114 11.61 -4.35 -21.15
C GLN A 114 11.54 -4.66 -19.65
N ILE A 115 12.50 -5.44 -19.14
CA ILE A 115 12.68 -5.73 -17.72
C ILE A 115 12.83 -4.44 -16.90
N SER A 116 13.67 -3.51 -17.35
CA SER A 116 13.83 -2.23 -16.66
C SER A 116 12.53 -1.42 -16.68
N GLY A 117 11.78 -1.50 -17.78
CA GLY A 117 10.45 -0.89 -17.89
C GLY A 117 9.47 -1.49 -16.88
N LEU A 118 9.42 -2.82 -16.77
CA LEU A 118 8.55 -3.51 -15.82
C LEU A 118 8.93 -3.20 -14.36
N LEU A 119 10.23 -3.13 -14.03
CA LEU A 119 10.69 -2.68 -12.70
C LEU A 119 10.29 -1.23 -12.41
N SER A 120 10.37 -0.35 -13.40
CA SER A 120 9.89 1.02 -13.30
C SER A 120 8.37 1.07 -13.07
N SER A 121 7.60 0.24 -13.77
CA SER A 121 6.15 0.14 -13.57
C SER A 121 5.79 -0.38 -12.19
N LEU A 122 6.51 -1.38 -11.67
CA LEU A 122 6.33 -1.87 -10.29
C LEU A 122 6.66 -0.77 -9.28
N THR A 123 7.73 -0.02 -9.54
CA THR A 123 8.14 1.11 -8.71
C THR A 123 7.04 2.17 -8.66
N GLN A 124 6.57 2.62 -9.81
CA GLN A 124 5.50 3.60 -9.90
C GLN A 124 4.21 3.12 -9.21
N ALA A 125 3.83 1.86 -9.40
CA ALA A 125 2.62 1.31 -8.78
C ALA A 125 2.70 1.30 -7.24
N ASP A 126 3.86 0.97 -6.67
CA ASP A 126 4.09 1.05 -5.23
C ASP A 126 4.14 2.50 -4.71
N ASP A 127 4.77 3.42 -5.44
CA ASP A 127 4.79 4.84 -5.06
C ASP A 127 3.39 5.46 -5.07
N ASP A 128 2.57 5.13 -6.07
CA ASP A 128 1.17 5.55 -6.15
C ASP A 128 0.35 4.94 -5.02
N PHE A 129 0.55 3.65 -4.73
CA PHE A 129 -0.06 2.98 -3.59
C PHE A 129 0.27 3.69 -2.27
N ARG A 130 1.55 3.91 -1.99
CA ARG A 130 2.02 4.60 -0.77
C ARG A 130 1.46 6.02 -0.67
N ARG A 131 1.45 6.77 -1.78
CA ARG A 131 0.89 8.12 -1.81
C ARG A 131 -0.60 8.12 -1.44
N CYS A 132 -1.38 7.18 -1.96
CA CYS A 132 -2.79 7.04 -1.60
C CYS A 132 -2.98 6.77 -0.11
N ILE A 133 -2.19 5.87 0.48
CA ILE A 133 -2.25 5.59 1.92
C ILE A 133 -1.87 6.82 2.76
N GLN A 134 -0.82 7.54 2.37
CA GLN A 134 -0.37 8.74 3.05
C GLN A 134 -1.42 9.86 3.02
N LEU A 135 -2.05 10.08 1.87
CA LEU A 135 -3.12 11.07 1.73
C LEU A 135 -4.34 10.69 2.56
N ASP A 136 -4.75 9.42 2.54
CA ASP A 136 -5.88 8.93 3.35
C ASP A 136 -5.60 9.13 4.85
N ASN A 137 -4.40 8.77 5.33
CA ASN A 137 -4.00 9.01 6.71
C ASN A 137 -3.98 10.49 7.07
N SER A 138 -3.50 11.36 6.18
CA SER A 138 -3.46 12.80 6.39
C SER A 138 -4.87 13.39 6.53
N HIS A 139 -5.80 13.01 5.65
CA HIS A 139 -7.19 13.44 5.72
C HIS A 139 -7.82 13.03 7.05
N ARG A 140 -7.59 11.80 7.51
CA ARG A 140 -8.13 11.32 8.78
C ARG A 140 -7.59 12.06 9.99
N ILE A 141 -6.33 12.48 9.97
CA ILE A 141 -5.75 13.31 11.04
C ILE A 141 -6.45 14.66 11.08
N VAL A 142 -6.69 15.27 9.92
CA VAL A 142 -7.42 16.54 9.82
C VAL A 142 -8.85 16.40 10.34
N ASP A 143 -9.56 15.34 9.98
CA ASP A 143 -10.92 15.08 10.46
C ASP A 143 -10.98 14.90 11.99
N VAL A 144 -10.02 14.15 12.56
CA VAL A 144 -9.92 13.96 14.02
C VAL A 144 -9.59 15.28 14.72
N GLN A 145 -8.73 16.11 14.15
CA GLN A 145 -8.44 17.44 14.71
C GLN A 145 -9.68 18.33 14.68
N LEU A 146 -10.40 18.37 13.56
CA LEU A 146 -11.60 19.18 13.40
C LEU A 146 -12.68 18.79 14.42
N THR A 147 -12.97 17.50 14.54
CA THR A 147 -13.93 16.99 15.53
C THR A 147 -13.49 17.26 16.98
N ALA A 148 -12.19 17.18 17.28
CA ALA A 148 -11.67 17.54 18.60
C ALA A 148 -11.84 19.05 18.89
N TYR A 149 -11.62 19.91 17.90
CA TYR A 149 -11.86 21.35 18.03
C TYR A 149 -13.33 21.67 18.26
N GLU A 150 -14.25 21.05 17.51
CA GLU A 150 -15.70 21.22 17.70
C GLU A 150 -16.14 20.77 19.09
N HIS A 151 -15.66 19.61 19.56
CA HIS A 151 -15.95 19.11 20.89
C HIS A 151 -15.38 20.04 21.98
N HIS A 152 -14.18 20.57 21.79
CA HIS A 152 -13.59 21.53 22.72
C HIS A 152 -14.40 22.85 22.77
N ALA A 153 -14.83 23.37 21.63
CA ALA A 153 -15.67 24.56 21.57
C ALA A 153 -17.03 24.34 22.25
N ALA A 154 -17.66 23.18 22.03
CA ALA A 154 -18.93 22.80 22.66
C ALA A 154 -18.81 22.69 24.19
N THR A 155 -17.78 22.01 24.68
CA THR A 155 -17.51 21.87 26.13
C THR A 155 -17.18 23.21 26.78
N GLN A 156 -16.38 24.07 26.14
CA GLN A 156 -16.09 25.41 26.63
C GLN A 156 -17.35 26.29 26.71
N THR A 157 -18.22 26.21 25.71
CA THR A 157 -19.52 26.92 25.70
C THR A 157 -20.40 26.43 26.86
N GLY A 158 -20.49 25.12 27.07
CA GLY A 158 -21.24 24.53 28.19
C GLY A 158 -20.71 25.01 29.55
N LEU A 159 -19.38 25.02 29.74
CA LEU A 159 -18.75 25.52 30.97
C LEU A 159 -19.05 26.99 31.23
N ARG A 160 -18.99 27.84 30.20
CA ARG A 160 -19.32 29.27 30.32
C ARG A 160 -20.78 29.48 30.72
N THR A 161 -21.71 28.73 30.14
CA THR A 161 -23.13 28.79 30.49
C THR A 161 -23.36 28.42 31.96
N LEU A 162 -22.73 27.35 32.45
CA LEU A 162 -22.83 26.96 33.86
C LEU A 162 -22.25 28.02 34.80
N GLN A 163 -21.11 28.62 34.44
CA GLN A 163 -20.52 29.73 35.21
C GLN A 163 -21.46 30.93 35.32
N ILE A 164 -22.12 31.32 34.23
CA ILE A 164 -23.10 32.41 34.22
C ILE A 164 -24.30 32.06 35.11
N MET A 165 -24.85 30.84 35.00
CA MET A 165 -25.98 30.41 35.82
C MET A 165 -25.67 30.44 37.32
N MET A 166 -24.48 29.97 37.71
CA MET A 166 -24.03 30.02 39.10
C MET A 166 -23.91 31.47 39.60
N ALA A 167 -23.32 32.36 38.80
CA ALA A 167 -23.19 33.78 39.15
C ALA A 167 -24.55 34.48 39.30
N LEU A 168 -25.55 34.13 38.47
CA LEU A 168 -26.90 34.68 38.60
C LEU A 168 -27.63 34.13 39.84
N SER A 169 -27.44 32.86 40.18
CA SER A 169 -28.05 32.29 41.39
C SER A 169 -27.52 32.95 42.67
N THR A 170 -26.23 33.24 42.75
CA THR A 170 -25.67 33.90 43.95
C THR A 170 -26.21 35.32 44.14
N ILE A 171 -26.51 36.04 43.05
CA ILE A 171 -27.12 37.37 43.11
C ILE A 171 -28.58 37.30 43.60
N LEU A 172 -29.34 36.28 43.17
CA LEU A 172 -30.77 36.16 43.54
C LEU A 172 -31.00 35.74 45.00
N PHE A 173 -30.03 35.12 45.64
CA PHE A 173 -30.12 34.64 47.03
C PHE A 173 -29.33 35.50 48.04
N ALA A 174 -28.70 36.59 47.60
CA ALA A 174 -28.02 37.57 48.44
C ALA A 174 -28.94 38.76 48.75
#